data_AF-A0A8T5KNT1-F1
#
_entry.id   AF-A0A8T5KNT1-F1
#
_cell.length_a   1.000
_cell.length_b   1.000
_cell.length_c   1.000
_cell.angle_alpha   90.00
_cell.angle_beta   90.00
_cell.angle_gamma   90.00
#
_symmetry.space_group_name_H-M   'P 1'
#
loop_
_entity.id
_entity.type
_entity.pdbx_description
1 polymer ?
#
loop_
_entity_poly.entity_id
_entity_poly.type
_entity_poly.pdbx_seq_one_letter_code
_entity_poly.pdbx_strand_id
1 'polypeptide(L)'
;MSKDSLRLFAGKAICPSCGCVDNVGSFRCVGCGAFHSTAHLVNREVPPAEQREVIEQIVNPMAYSIGPNQKIIEESFEQTEDVKKWDGGSTDFSFSDDGEKTPGKLSDGKIPNPEEL
;
A
#
# COMPACT_ATOMS: atom_id res chain seq x y z
N MET A 1 -10.37 -24.40 50.69
CA MET A 1 -10.98 -24.39 49.35
C MET A 1 -9.93 -23.96 48.35
N SER A 2 -9.43 -24.89 47.54
CA SER A 2 -8.50 -24.58 46.45
C SER A 2 -9.23 -23.69 45.43
N LYS A 3 -8.61 -22.56 45.04
CA LYS A 3 -9.15 -21.74 43.96
C LYS A 3 -9.12 -22.56 42.67
N ASP A 4 -10.25 -22.61 41.97
CA ASP A 4 -10.35 -23.20 40.65
C ASP A 4 -9.49 -22.40 39.65
N SER A 5 -8.42 -23.03 39.16
CA SER A 5 -7.46 -22.44 38.22
C SER A 5 -8.05 -22.25 36.81
N LEU A 6 -9.14 -22.95 36.48
CA LEU A 6 -9.78 -22.86 35.16
C LEU A 6 -10.52 -21.52 34.98
N ARG A 7 -10.87 -20.83 36.07
CA ARG A 7 -11.44 -19.47 36.00
C ARG A 7 -10.54 -18.46 35.30
N LEU A 8 -9.23 -18.70 35.22
CA LEU A 8 -8.31 -17.83 34.49
C LEU A 8 -8.58 -17.78 32.98
N PHE A 9 -9.27 -18.80 32.44
CA PHE A 9 -9.63 -18.90 31.03
C PHE A 9 -11.05 -18.42 30.73
N ALA A 10 -11.79 -17.95 31.74
CA ALA A 10 -13.09 -17.35 31.52
C ALA A 10 -12.95 -16.12 30.59
N GLY A 11 -13.72 -16.10 29.50
CA GLY A 11 -13.66 -15.01 28.52
C GLY A 11 -12.47 -15.06 27.56
N LYS A 12 -11.77 -16.20 27.45
CA LYS A 12 -10.75 -16.42 26.43
C LYS A 12 -11.27 -17.31 25.29
N ALA A 13 -10.76 -17.08 24.09
CA ALA A 13 -11.03 -17.84 22.88
C ALA A 13 -9.73 -18.43 22.32
N ILE A 14 -9.84 -19.54 21.60
CA ILE A 14 -8.71 -20.20 20.94
C ILE A 14 -8.78 -19.89 19.45
N CYS A 15 -7.65 -19.51 18.87
CA CYS A 15 -7.49 -19.34 17.43
C CYS A 15 -7.61 -20.69 16.72
N PRO A 16 -8.51 -20.87 15.73
CA PRO A 16 -8.64 -22.12 14.99
C PRO A 16 -7.45 -22.41 14.07
N SER A 17 -6.65 -21.40 13.73
CA SER A 17 -5.52 -21.53 12.79
C SER A 17 -4.21 -21.91 13.49
N CYS A 18 -3.94 -21.38 14.68
CA CYS A 18 -2.66 -21.61 15.38
C CYS A 18 -2.78 -22.02 16.85
N GLY A 19 -3.99 -22.15 17.40
CA GLY A 19 -4.22 -22.58 18.78
C GLY A 19 -3.87 -21.53 19.85
N CYS A 20 -3.50 -20.31 19.46
CA CYS A 20 -3.20 -19.24 20.40
C CYS A 20 -4.45 -18.84 21.20
N VAL A 21 -4.31 -18.64 22.51
CA VAL A 21 -5.38 -18.24 23.42
C VAL A 21 -5.37 -16.71 23.55
N ASP A 22 -6.48 -16.07 23.21
CA ASP A 22 -6.67 -14.61 23.30
C ASP A 22 -8.02 -14.27 23.93
N ASN A 23 -8.31 -13.00 24.19
CA ASN A 23 -9.60 -12.56 24.71
C ASN A 23 -10.71 -12.73 23.66
N VAL A 24 -11.92 -13.10 24.12
CA VAL A 24 -13.12 -13.13 23.27
C VAL A 24 -13.36 -11.73 22.69
N GLY A 25 -13.54 -11.65 21.38
CA GLY A 25 -13.73 -10.38 20.66
C GLY A 25 -12.45 -9.74 20.11
N SER A 26 -11.28 -10.38 20.27
CA SER A 26 -10.06 -9.95 19.60
C SER A 26 -10.22 -10.00 18.07
N PHE A 27 -9.93 -8.89 17.39
CA PHE A 27 -10.11 -8.79 15.93
C PHE A 27 -9.07 -9.62 15.17
N ARG A 28 -7.88 -9.78 15.76
CA ARG A 28 -6.69 -10.38 15.14
C ARG A 28 -5.99 -11.28 16.15
N CYS A 29 -5.63 -12.49 15.74
CA CYS A 29 -4.86 -13.41 16.58
C CYS A 29 -3.43 -12.87 16.83
N VAL A 30 -3.00 -12.80 18.09
CA VAL A 30 -1.63 -12.39 18.47
C VAL A 30 -0.55 -13.38 18.03
N GLY A 31 -0.90 -14.64 17.76
CA GLY A 31 0.05 -15.67 17.34
C GLY A 31 0.31 -15.66 15.83
N CYS A 32 -0.72 -15.92 15.01
CA CYS A 32 -0.58 -16.03 13.56
C CYS A 32 -0.98 -14.77 12.79
N GLY A 33 -1.52 -13.76 13.46
CA GLY A 33 -1.96 -12.53 12.80
C GLY A 33 -3.24 -12.67 11.98
N ALA A 34 -3.90 -13.83 11.98
CA ALA A 34 -5.16 -14.06 11.26
C ALA A 34 -6.33 -13.26 11.85
N PHE A 35 -7.25 -12.85 10.99
CA PHE A 35 -8.46 -12.14 11.36
C PHE A 35 -9.62 -13.14 11.52
N HIS A 36 -10.28 -13.13 12.69
CA HIS A 36 -11.43 -14.00 12.98
C HIS A 36 -12.72 -13.22 13.27
N SER A 37 -12.65 -11.90 13.24
CA SER A 37 -13.80 -11.01 13.33
C SER A 37 -14.24 -10.57 11.93
N THR A 38 -15.50 -10.23 11.73
CA THR A 38 -15.97 -9.55 10.51
C THR A 38 -16.13 -8.04 10.72
N ALA A 39 -15.82 -7.54 11.92
CA ALA A 39 -16.11 -6.17 12.32
C ALA A 39 -15.25 -5.12 11.60
N HIS A 40 -14.17 -5.52 10.93
CA HIS A 40 -13.40 -4.65 10.03
C HIS A 40 -13.93 -4.67 8.58
N LEU A 41 -14.78 -5.64 8.22
CA LEU A 41 -15.45 -5.73 6.92
C LEU A 41 -16.75 -4.93 6.92
N VAL A 42 -16.70 -3.71 7.45
CA VAL A 42 -17.83 -2.80 7.42
C VAL A 42 -17.66 -1.84 6.25
N ASN A 43 -18.68 -1.78 5.38
CA ASN A 43 -18.77 -0.73 4.38
C ASN A 43 -19.06 0.58 5.12
N ARG A 44 -18.01 1.38 5.35
CA ARG A 44 -18.16 2.74 5.87
C ARG A 44 -18.50 3.66 4.72
N GLU A 45 -19.59 4.40 4.86
CA GLU A 45 -19.89 5.48 3.93
C GLU A 45 -18.81 6.55 4.05
N VAL A 46 -18.41 7.11 2.91
CA VAL A 46 -17.48 8.23 2.89
C VAL A 46 -18.15 9.39 3.64
N PRO A 47 -17.47 10.03 4.61
CA PRO A 47 -18.02 11.20 5.28
C PRO A 47 -18.47 12.24 4.26
N PRO A 48 -19.64 12.86 4.44
CA PRO A 48 -20.10 13.98 3.62
C PRO A 48 -19.02 15.06 3.50
N ALA A 49 -19.01 15.78 2.37
CA ALA A 49 -18.00 16.81 2.11
C ALA A 49 -17.96 17.88 3.22
N GLU A 50 -19.11 18.16 3.83
CA GLU A 50 -19.28 19.11 4.93
C GLU A 50 -18.58 18.68 6.23
N GLN A 51 -18.31 17.37 6.39
CA GLN A 51 -17.60 16.82 7.56
C GLN A 51 -16.09 16.67 7.32
N ARG A 52 -15.61 16.96 6.10
CA ARG A 52 -14.18 16.95 5.83
C ARG A 52 -13.57 18.23 6.37
N GLU A 53 -12.79 18.12 7.42
CA GLU A 53 -11.93 19.22 7.87
C GLU A 53 -10.89 19.48 6.77
N VAL A 54 -11.09 20.57 6.01
CA VAL A 54 -10.07 21.09 5.10
C VAL A 54 -9.02 21.76 5.98
N ILE A 55 -8.04 20.97 6.42
CA ILE A 55 -6.85 21.51 7.06
C ILE A 55 -6.02 22.12 5.92
N GLU A 56 -6.13 23.43 5.74
CA GLU A 56 -5.23 24.19 4.88
C GLU A 56 -3.81 24.05 5.45
N GLN A 57 -3.04 23.13 4.89
CA GLN A 57 -1.63 23.02 5.22
C GLN A 57 -0.93 24.22 4.57
N ILE A 58 -0.61 25.23 5.39
CA ILE A 58 0.29 26.30 4.99
C ILE A 58 1.70 25.69 4.93
N VAL A 59 2.01 25.06 3.80
CA VAL A 59 3.34 24.50 3.56
C VAL A 59 4.25 25.68 3.23
N ASN A 60 5.21 25.97 4.11
CA ASN A 60 6.22 26.98 3.81
C ASN A 60 7.17 26.40 2.73
N PRO A 61 7.21 26.95 1.51
CA PRO A 61 8.07 26.42 0.44
C PRO A 61 9.57 26.55 0.78
N MET A 62 9.94 27.45 1.70
CA MET A 62 11.32 27.57 2.17
C MET A 62 11.75 26.40 3.05
N ALA A 63 10.81 25.63 3.61
CA ALA A 63 11.13 24.43 4.39
C ALA A 63 11.69 23.30 3.51
N TYR A 64 11.51 23.39 2.20
CA TYR A 64 12.01 22.42 1.21
C TYR A 64 13.06 23.02 0.26
N SER A 65 13.42 24.29 0.43
CA SER A 65 14.47 24.92 -0.36
C SER A 65 15.82 24.81 0.35
N ILE A 66 16.81 24.26 -0.35
CA ILE A 66 18.22 24.40 0.04
C ILE A 66 18.57 25.89 -0.08
N GLY A 67 18.93 26.52 1.03
CA GLY A 67 19.28 27.94 1.05
C GLY A 67 20.54 28.22 0.21
N PRO A 68 20.73 29.45 -0.33
CA PRO A 68 21.82 29.77 -1.25
C PRO A 68 23.24 29.59 -0.67
N ASN A 69 23.37 29.44 0.65
CA ASN A 69 24.63 29.22 1.35
C ASN A 69 24.88 27.75 1.73
N GLN A 70 23.98 26.83 1.37
CA GLN A 70 24.14 25.41 1.63
C GLN A 70 24.89 24.76 0.47
N LYS A 71 25.99 24.06 0.78
CA LYS A 71 26.75 23.29 -0.19
C LYS A 71 25.93 22.08 -0.62
N ILE A 72 25.66 21.94 -1.90
CA ILE A 72 25.09 20.72 -2.48
C ILE A 72 26.10 19.60 -2.19
N ILE A 73 25.69 18.59 -1.42
CA ILE A 73 26.51 17.42 -1.18
C ILE A 73 26.50 16.62 -2.49
N GLU A 74 27.67 16.38 -3.06
CA GLU A 74 27.81 15.46 -4.18
C GLU A 74 27.66 14.04 -3.64
N GLU A 75 26.43 13.54 -3.64
CA GLU A 75 26.15 12.14 -3.35
C GLU A 75 26.60 11.30 -4.54
N SER A 76 27.68 10.54 -4.37
CA SER A 76 28.06 9.50 -5.33
C SER A 76 27.21 8.26 -5.05
N PHE A 77 26.35 7.89 -6.00
CA PHE A 77 25.57 6.67 -5.88
C PHE A 77 26.42 5.46 -6.30
N GLU A 78 26.62 4.55 -5.35
CA GLU A 78 26.98 3.13 -5.53
C GLU A 78 26.05 2.45 -6.54
N GLN A 79 26.18 2.62 -7.86
CA GLN A 79 25.33 1.89 -8.81
C GLN A 79 25.69 0.40 -8.74
N THR A 80 25.01 -0.34 -7.85
CA THR A 80 25.10 -1.79 -7.81
C THR A 80 24.30 -2.36 -8.97
N GLU A 81 24.87 -3.35 -9.67
CA GLU A 81 24.16 -4.08 -10.73
C GLU A 81 23.10 -5.06 -10.17
N ASP A 82 22.83 -5.00 -8.86
CA ASP A 82 21.82 -5.78 -8.13
C ASP A 82 20.37 -5.32 -8.40
N VAL A 83 20.16 -4.51 -9.43
CA VAL A 83 18.82 -4.29 -9.96
C VAL A 83 18.37 -5.59 -10.61
N LYS A 84 17.55 -6.37 -9.89
CA LYS A 84 16.83 -7.51 -10.47
C LYS A 84 16.14 -7.00 -11.73
N LYS A 85 16.55 -7.51 -12.89
CA LYS A 85 15.83 -7.32 -14.16
C LYS A 85 14.38 -7.67 -13.88
N TRP A 86 13.50 -6.69 -13.97
CA TRP A 86 12.09 -6.90 -13.73
C TRP A 86 11.53 -7.62 -14.95
N ASP A 87 11.63 -8.95 -14.95
CA ASP A 87 10.99 -9.80 -15.95
C ASP A 87 9.63 -10.21 -15.38
N GLY A 88 8.65 -9.31 -15.53
CA GLY A 88 7.37 -9.45 -14.82
C GLY A 88 6.29 -8.46 -15.20
N GLY A 89 6.35 -7.90 -16.41
CA GLY A 89 5.25 -7.15 -17.01
C GLY A 89 4.38 -8.06 -17.88
N SER A 90 3.69 -9.05 -17.31
CA SER A 90 2.82 -9.96 -18.07
C SER A 90 1.41 -9.41 -18.29
N THR A 91 1.23 -8.09 -18.31
CA THR A 91 -0.07 -7.49 -18.62
C THR A 91 -0.10 -7.18 -20.10
N ASP A 92 -0.43 -8.19 -20.90
CA ASP A 92 -0.83 -8.01 -22.30
C ASP A 92 -2.26 -7.48 -22.31
N PHE A 93 -2.44 -6.18 -22.56
CA PHE A 93 -3.76 -5.60 -22.78
C PHE A 93 -4.24 -5.97 -24.18
N SER A 94 -4.76 -7.18 -24.34
CA SER A 94 -5.49 -7.58 -25.54
C SER A 94 -6.88 -6.97 -25.50
N PHE A 95 -7.09 -5.92 -26.31
CA PHE A 95 -8.44 -5.48 -26.62
C PHE A 95 -9.04 -6.48 -27.61
N SER A 96 -10.08 -7.20 -27.18
CA SER A 96 -10.95 -7.92 -28.12
C SER A 96 -11.63 -6.87 -28.98
N ASP A 97 -11.30 -6.86 -30.27
CA ASP A 97 -11.79 -5.91 -31.25
C ASP A 97 -13.28 -6.15 -31.52
N ASP A 98 -14.13 -5.72 -30.59
CA ASP A 98 -15.54 -5.44 -30.88
C ASP A 98 -15.62 -4.08 -31.60
N GLY A 99 -15.05 -4.02 -32.80
CA GLY A 99 -15.46 -3.13 -33.89
C GLY A 99 -15.30 -1.61 -33.72
N GLU A 100 -14.65 -1.10 -32.69
CA GLU A 100 -14.43 0.35 -32.54
C GLU A 100 -12.98 0.75 -32.85
N LYS A 101 -12.81 1.40 -34.01
CA LYS A 101 -11.53 1.96 -34.48
C LYS A 101 -10.91 2.86 -33.41
N THR A 102 -9.83 2.41 -32.80
CA THR A 102 -8.99 3.23 -31.92
C THR A 102 -8.28 4.33 -32.73
N PRO A 103 -8.30 5.60 -32.27
CA PRO A 103 -7.60 6.69 -32.94
C PRO A 103 -6.12 6.64 -32.53
N GLY A 104 -5.36 5.71 -33.12
CA GLY A 104 -3.95 5.58 -32.72
C GLY A 104 -3.10 4.61 -33.54
N LYS A 105 -3.56 4.18 -34.72
CA LYS A 105 -2.73 3.36 -35.61
C LYS A 105 -1.71 4.24 -36.32
N LEU A 106 -0.61 4.53 -35.63
CA LEU A 106 0.59 5.11 -36.25
C LEU A 106 1.18 4.06 -37.18
N SER A 107 1.09 4.32 -38.49
CA SER A 107 1.78 3.56 -39.53
C SER A 107 3.28 3.59 -39.29
N ASP A 108 3.93 2.44 -39.50
CA ASP A 108 5.37 2.14 -39.36
C ASP A 108 6.32 3.32 -39.64
N GLY A 109 6.48 4.19 -38.64
CA GLY A 109 7.37 5.35 -38.66
C GLY A 109 8.53 5.10 -37.73
N LYS A 110 9.75 5.11 -38.28
CA LYS A 110 11.00 4.89 -37.56
C LYS A 110 11.11 5.87 -36.38
N ILE A 111 11.12 5.34 -35.15
CA ILE A 111 11.31 6.11 -33.92
C ILE A 111 12.71 6.75 -33.97
N PRO A 112 12.88 8.08 -33.81
CA PRO A 112 14.19 8.70 -33.78
C PRO A 112 14.92 8.41 -32.46
N ASN A 113 16.24 8.35 -32.53
CA ASN A 113 17.08 8.09 -31.36
C ASN A 113 17.12 9.32 -30.42
N PRO A 114 17.18 9.09 -29.10
CA PRO A 114 17.04 10.14 -28.09
C PRO A 114 18.20 11.15 -28.02
N GLU A 115 19.26 10.99 -28.80
CA GLU A 115 20.38 11.94 -28.88
C GLU A 115 20.13 13.10 -29.87
N GLU A 116 19.01 13.11 -30.59
CA GLU A 116 18.62 14.18 -31.52
C GLU A 116 17.50 15.10 -30.97
N LEU A 117 17.25 15.07 -29.65
CA LEU A 117 16.29 15.94 -28.95
C LEU A 117 16.98 17.10 -28.22
#